data_AF-A0A4Q5TNV4-F1
#
_entry.id   AF-A0A4Q5TNV4-F1
#
_cell.length_a   1.000
_cell.length_b   1.000
_cell.length_c   1.000
_cell.angle_alpha   90.00
_cell.angle_beta   90.00
_cell.angle_gamma   90.00
#
_symmetry.space_group_name_H-M   'P 1'
#
loop_
_entity.id
_entity.type
_entity.pdbx_description
1 polymer ?
#
loop_
_entity_poly.entity_id
_entity_poly.type
_entity_poly.pdbx_seq_one_letter_code
_entity_poly.pdbx_strand_id
1 'polypeptide(L)'
;MIGKPITGRSFGGCVRYIVDKPEAKILFAEGVRMQNATTLTNDFNLQRKMRPELGKAVGHLVLSWSNEDLPKLTDSVMLEHAKEYMQKMGIR
;
A
#
# COMPACT_ATOMS: atom_id res chain seq x y z
N MET A 1 -3.17 -9.90 14.23
CA MET A 1 -3.14 -9.22 12.92
C MET A 1 -3.91 -10.03 11.88
N ILE A 2 -4.77 -9.40 11.07
CA ILE A 2 -5.47 -10.02 9.95
C ILE A 2 -5.05 -9.32 8.66
N GLY A 3 -4.73 -10.10 7.62
CA GLY A 3 -4.42 -9.59 6.29
C GLY A 3 -5.60 -9.74 5.34
N LYS A 4 -5.89 -8.70 4.55
CA LYS A 4 -6.93 -8.70 3.51
C LYS A 4 -6.32 -8.26 2.16
N PRO A 5 -5.95 -9.21 1.28
CA PRO A 5 -5.49 -8.88 -0.07
C PRO A 5 -6.68 -8.49 -0.96
N ILE A 6 -6.50 -7.45 -1.77
CA ILE A 6 -7.48 -6.91 -2.71
C ILE A 6 -6.76 -6.66 -4.04
N THR A 7 -7.41 -7.02 -5.14
CA THR A 7 -6.92 -6.72 -6.50
C THR A 7 -7.83 -5.72 -7.19
N GLY A 8 -7.27 -4.75 -7.90
CA GLY A 8 -8.01 -3.70 -8.57
C GLY A 8 -7.49 -3.37 -9.98
N ARG A 9 -8.26 -2.56 -10.70
CA ARG A 9 -7.90 -2.10 -12.06
C ARG A 9 -7.25 -0.72 -12.08
N SER A 10 -7.51 0.14 -11.09
CA SER A 10 -7.08 1.55 -11.08
C SER A 10 -6.51 1.95 -9.73
N PHE A 11 -5.36 2.64 -9.74
CA PHE A 11 -4.68 3.08 -8.54
C PHE A 11 -5.34 4.29 -7.86
N GLY A 12 -6.01 5.17 -8.63
CA GLY A 12 -6.49 6.44 -8.09
C GLY A 12 -7.55 6.34 -6.98
N GLY A 13 -8.36 5.28 -6.98
CA GLY A 13 -9.28 5.01 -5.86
C GLY A 13 -8.55 4.49 -4.63
N CYS A 14 -7.62 3.55 -4.83
CA CYS A 14 -6.83 2.94 -3.76
C CYS A 14 -5.92 3.96 -3.05
N VAL A 15 -5.22 4.78 -3.83
CA VAL A 15 -4.27 5.76 -3.30
C VAL A 15 -4.98 6.84 -2.49
N ARG A 16 -6.04 7.44 -3.03
CA ARG A 16 -6.83 8.47 -2.30
C ARG A 16 -7.42 7.93 -1.01
N TYR A 17 -7.90 6.68 -1.01
CA TYR A 17 -8.42 6.04 0.20
C TYR A 17 -7.39 5.97 1.34
N ILE A 18 -6.10 5.85 1.02
CA ILE A 18 -5.03 5.71 2.00
C ILE A 18 -4.43 7.06 2.35
N VAL A 19 -4.10 7.89 1.34
CA VAL A 19 -3.26 9.08 1.52
C VAL A 19 -4.06 10.32 1.94
N ASP A 20 -5.34 10.44 1.56
CA ASP A 20 -6.13 11.65 1.85
C ASP A 20 -6.80 11.62 3.24
N LYS A 21 -6.53 10.60 4.07
CA LYS A 21 -7.04 10.54 5.44
C LYS A 21 -6.18 11.41 6.36
N PRO A 22 -6.76 12.26 7.24
CA PRO A 22 -5.99 13.15 8.11
C PRO A 22 -4.97 12.42 9.00
N GLU A 23 -5.30 11.23 9.47
CA GLU A 23 -4.46 10.42 10.37
C GLU A 23 -3.48 9.50 9.62
N ALA A 24 -3.51 9.48 8.28
CA ALA A 24 -2.65 8.61 7.51
C ALA A 24 -1.21 9.09 7.51
N LYS A 25 -0.29 8.13 7.68
CA LYS A 25 1.14 8.35 7.59
C LYS A 25 1.75 7.36 6.61
N ILE A 26 2.53 7.88 5.67
CA ILE A 26 3.33 7.03 4.78
C ILE A 26 4.63 6.68 5.52
N LEU A 27 4.84 5.39 5.78
CA LEU A 27 6.04 4.90 6.47
C LEU A 27 7.17 4.54 5.51
N PHE A 28 6.83 4.15 4.27
CA PHE A 28 7.78 3.75 3.24
C PHE A 28 7.13 3.84 1.86
N ALA A 29 7.93 4.19 0.86
CA ALA A 29 7.55 4.06 -0.55
C ALA A 29 8.79 3.78 -1.40
N GLU A 30 8.59 3.06 -2.50
CA GLU A 30 9.64 2.71 -3.45
C GLU A 30 9.13 2.93 -4.88
N GLY A 31 9.98 3.53 -5.72
CA GLY A 31 9.67 3.75 -7.15
C GLY A 31 8.54 4.75 -7.44
N VAL A 32 8.06 5.49 -6.44
CA VAL A 32 6.97 6.48 -6.56
C VAL A 32 7.24 7.72 -5.70
N ARG A 33 6.64 8.85 -6.06
CA ARG A 33 6.79 10.11 -5.33
C ARG A 33 5.65 10.34 -4.34
N MET A 34 5.99 10.76 -3.13
CA MET A 34 5.07 10.83 -1.98
C MET A 34 4.44 12.21 -1.71
N GLN A 35 4.44 13.14 -2.68
CA GLN A 35 3.98 14.51 -2.38
C GLN A 35 2.47 14.60 -2.14
N ASN A 36 1.67 13.83 -2.86
CA ASN A 36 0.21 13.79 -2.73
C ASN A 36 -0.38 12.59 -3.48
N ALA A 37 -1.66 12.31 -3.26
CA ALA A 37 -2.36 11.21 -3.91
C ALA A 37 -2.30 11.27 -5.46
N THR A 38 -2.30 12.46 -6.05
CA THR A 38 -2.26 12.65 -7.51
C THR A 38 -0.91 12.20 -8.09
N THR A 39 0.20 12.69 -7.53
CA THR A 39 1.56 12.36 -7.98
C THR A 39 1.86 10.87 -7.82
N LEU A 40 1.49 10.28 -6.69
CA LEU A 40 1.64 8.85 -6.41
C LEU A 40 0.81 7.99 -7.39
N THR A 41 -0.44 8.39 -7.65
CA THR A 41 -1.33 7.71 -8.63
C THR A 41 -0.75 7.75 -10.03
N ASN A 42 -0.15 8.88 -10.43
CA ASN A 42 0.46 9.03 -11.75
C ASN A 42 1.67 8.11 -11.92
N ASP A 43 2.52 7.99 -10.89
CA ASP A 43 3.70 7.11 -10.94
C ASP A 43 3.29 5.64 -11.05
N PHE A 44 2.31 5.18 -10.28
CA PHE A 44 1.77 3.83 -10.43
C PHE A 44 1.14 3.58 -11.81
N ASN A 45 0.42 4.57 -12.35
CA ASN A 45 -0.17 4.44 -13.68
C ASN A 45 0.89 4.41 -14.79
N LEU A 46 2.01 5.11 -14.62
CA LEU A 46 3.14 5.02 -15.53
C LEU A 46 3.70 3.59 -15.56
N GLN A 47 3.89 2.99 -14.38
CA GLN A 47 4.32 1.59 -14.28
C GLN A 47 3.31 0.61 -14.89
N ARG A 48 2.02 0.82 -14.65
CA ARG A 48 0.95 0.02 -15.28
C ARG A 48 1.01 0.06 -16.80
N LYS A 49 1.29 1.21 -17.41
CA LYS A 49 1.38 1.35 -18.87
C LYS A 49 2.50 0.50 -19.48
N MET A 50 3.52 0.12 -18.70
CA MET A 50 4.57 -0.79 -19.15
C MET A 50 4.09 -2.25 -19.25
N ARG A 51 2.92 -2.59 -18.69
CA ARG A 51 2.31 -3.94 -18.77
C ARG A 51 0.84 -3.83 -19.22
N PRO A 52 0.56 -3.44 -20.47
CA PRO A 52 -0.79 -3.15 -20.95
C PRO A 52 -1.75 -4.34 -20.85
N GLU A 53 -1.25 -5.57 -21.00
CA GLU A 53 -2.03 -6.80 -20.90
C GLU A 53 -2.46 -7.16 -19.46
N LEU A 54 -1.92 -6.48 -18.45
CA LEU A 54 -2.24 -6.74 -17.05
C LEU A 54 -3.57 -6.08 -16.66
N GLY A 55 -4.68 -6.83 -16.81
CA GLY A 55 -6.03 -6.33 -16.55
C GLY A 55 -6.28 -5.87 -15.11
N LYS A 56 -5.65 -6.51 -14.11
CA LYS A 56 -5.70 -6.11 -12.69
C LYS A 56 -4.29 -5.76 -12.20
N ALA A 57 -3.87 -4.54 -12.47
CA ALA A 57 -2.52 -4.07 -12.13
C ALA A 57 -2.34 -3.65 -10.66
N VAL A 58 -3.42 -3.48 -9.91
CA VAL A 58 -3.35 -3.01 -8.51
C VAL A 58 -3.38 -4.20 -7.56
N GLY A 59 -2.36 -4.30 -6.71
CA GLY A 59 -2.40 -5.05 -5.46
C GLY A 59 -2.56 -4.08 -4.29
N HIS A 60 -3.62 -4.25 -3.49
CA HIS A 60 -3.85 -3.49 -2.26
C HIS A 60 -3.95 -4.49 -1.11
N LEU A 61 -3.05 -4.38 -0.15
CA LEU A 61 -3.05 -5.18 1.07
C LEU A 61 -3.44 -4.31 2.26
N VAL A 62 -4.40 -4.78 3.04
CA VAL A 62 -4.71 -4.21 4.35
C VAL A 62 -4.23 -5.17 5.43
N LEU A 63 -3.42 -4.67 6.37
CA LEU A 63 -3.08 -5.36 7.61
C LEU A 63 -3.81 -4.65 8.75
N SER A 64 -4.54 -5.40 9.56
CA SER A 64 -5.34 -4.87 10.68
C SER A 64 -4.95 -5.54 11.98
N TRP A 65 -4.87 -4.78 13.06
CA TRP A 65 -4.52 -5.26 14.40
C TRP A 65 -5.70 -5.12 15.36
N SER A 66 -5.65 -5.88 16.47
CA SER A 66 -6.61 -5.70 17.55
C SER A 66 -6.34 -4.37 18.26
N ASN A 67 -7.39 -3.77 18.83
CA ASN A 67 -7.21 -2.59 19.70
C ASN A 67 -6.35 -2.92 20.94
N GLU A 68 -6.32 -4.18 21.38
CA GLU A 68 -5.47 -4.66 22.46
C GLU A 68 -3.98 -4.61 22.12
N ASP A 69 -3.63 -4.63 20.83
CA ASP A 69 -2.25 -4.56 20.36
C ASP A 69 -1.73 -3.12 20.29
N LEU A 70 -2.61 -2.10 20.43
CA LEU A 70 -2.25 -0.69 20.25
C LEU A 70 -0.99 -0.24 21.02
N PRO A 71 -0.76 -0.64 22.28
CA PRO A 71 0.46 -0.25 23.01
C PRO A 71 1.77 -0.80 22.41
N LYS A 72 1.68 -1.82 21.54
CA LYS A 72 2.81 -2.49 20.88
C LYS A 72 3.02 -2.02 19.44
N LEU A 73 2.10 -1.21 18.89
CA LEU A 73 2.15 -0.76 17.51
C LEU A 73 2.92 0.55 17.38
N THR A 74 4.19 0.42 17.00
CA THR A 74 5.00 1.53 16.53
C THR A 74 5.08 1.53 15.01
N ASP A 75 5.48 2.66 14.42
CA ASP A 75 5.76 2.76 12.99
C ASP A 75 6.76 1.69 12.51
N SER A 76 7.81 1.42 13.29
CA SER A 76 8.81 0.40 12.94
C SER A 76 8.23 -1.00 12.92
N VAL A 77 7.42 -1.36 13.92
CA VAL A 77 6.75 -2.67 14.01
C VAL A 77 5.78 -2.86 12.83
N MET A 78 4.97 -1.83 12.51
CA MET A 78 4.05 -1.89 11.37
C MET A 78 4.79 -2.02 10.04
N LEU A 79 5.89 -1.30 9.86
CA LEU A 79 6.72 -1.39 8.65
C LEU A 79 7.40 -2.77 8.52
N GLU A 80 7.91 -3.32 9.61
CA GLU A 80 8.54 -4.65 9.64
C GLU A 80 7.55 -5.74 9.25
N HIS A 81 6.35 -5.75 9.84
CA HIS A 81 5.31 -6.72 9.46
C HIS A 81 4.85 -6.58 8.01
N ALA A 82 4.76 -5.36 7.48
CA ALA A 82 4.44 -5.14 6.07
C ALA A 82 5.52 -5.73 5.15
N LYS A 83 6.80 -5.52 5.47
CA LYS A 83 7.93 -6.10 4.72
C LYS A 83 7.98 -7.62 4.83
N GLU A 84 7.80 -8.16 6.02
CA GLU A 84 7.74 -9.61 6.27
C GLU A 84 6.62 -10.26 5.45
N TYR A 85 5.44 -9.64 5.41
CA TYR A 85 4.34 -10.11 4.57
C TYR A 85 4.72 -10.11 3.10
N MET A 86 5.24 -8.99 2.57
CA MET A 86 5.66 -8.88 1.17
C MET A 86 6.67 -9.98 0.80
N GLN A 87 7.67 -10.19 1.67
CA GLN A 87 8.67 -11.23 1.49
C GLN A 87 8.05 -12.64 1.44
N LYS A 88 7.17 -12.97 2.39
CA LYS A 88 6.48 -14.29 2.42
C LYS A 88 5.58 -14.51 1.20
N MET A 89 5.04 -13.44 0.63
CA MET A 89 4.22 -13.49 -0.58
C MET A 89 5.04 -13.42 -1.88
N GLY A 90 6.36 -13.33 -1.80
CA GLY A 90 7.24 -13.23 -2.98
C GLY A 90 7.15 -11.90 -3.72
N ILE A 91 6.65 -10.85 -3.06
CA ILE A 91 6.64 -9.48 -3.58
C ILE A 91 7.99 -8.86 -3.24
N ARG A 92 8.72 -8.41 -4.27
CA ARG A 92 10.05 -7.80 -4.16
C ARG A 92 10.07 -6.48 -4.88
#